data_AF-A0A1E1UXX1-F1
#
_entry.id   AF-A0A1E1UXX1-F1
#
_cell.length_a   1.000
_cell.length_b   1.000
_cell.length_c   1.000
_cell.angle_alpha   90.00
_cell.angle_beta   90.00
_cell.angle_gamma   90.00
#
_symmetry.space_group_name_H-M   'P 1'
#
loop_
_entity.id
_entity.type
_entity.pdbx_description
1 polymer ?
#
loop_
_entity_poly.entity_id
_entity_poly.type
_entity_poly.pdbx_seq_one_letter_code
_entity_poly.pdbx_strand_id
1 'polypeptide(L)'
;MKKLLILVAVAASLGACTQREQNTGTGALIGAGTGALIGGLATGRAGGALAGAAIGGAGGAIIGSATTPDRVCYGRDEWGRRVRYAC
;
A
#
# COMPACT_ATOMS: atom_id res chain seq x y z
N MET A 1 22.54 0.43 -5.68
CA MET A 1 22.05 1.71 -5.12
C MET A 1 21.25 2.53 -6.14
N LYS A 2 21.86 3.09 -7.20
CA LYS A 2 21.16 3.97 -8.17
C LYS A 2 20.06 3.28 -8.99
N LYS A 3 20.24 1.99 -9.30
CA LYS A 3 19.24 1.19 -10.05
C LYS A 3 17.93 0.97 -9.26
N LEU A 4 18.04 0.77 -7.95
CA LEU A 4 16.88 0.63 -7.05
C LEU A 4 16.13 1.94 -6.90
N LEU A 5 16.83 3.07 -6.78
CA LEU A 5 16.21 4.39 -6.72
C LEU A 5 15.48 4.75 -8.01
N ILE A 6 16.02 4.37 -9.17
CA ILE A 6 15.34 4.57 -10.46
C ILE A 6 14.11 3.67 -10.56
N LEU A 7 14.19 2.39 -10.15
CA LEU A 7 13.05 1.47 -10.12
C LEU A 7 11.94 1.94 -9.18
N VAL A 8 12.30 2.43 -7.99
CA VAL A 8 11.36 2.99 -7.01
C VAL A 8 10.78 4.31 -7.49
N ALA A 9 11.58 5.19 -8.10
CA ALA A 9 11.11 6.46 -8.64
C ALA A 9 10.19 6.26 -9.85
N VAL A 10 10.47 5.26 -10.70
CA VAL A 10 9.60 4.88 -11.83
C VAL A 10 8.32 4.21 -11.30
N ALA A 11 8.40 3.26 -10.36
CA ALA A 11 7.22 2.67 -9.74
C ALA A 11 6.35 3.72 -9.01
N ALA A 12 6.99 4.70 -8.35
CA ALA A 12 6.31 5.79 -7.68
C ALA A 12 5.70 6.81 -8.67
N SER A 13 6.32 7.05 -9.82
CA SER A 13 5.78 7.97 -10.84
C SER A 13 4.60 7.35 -11.60
N LEU A 14 4.58 6.03 -11.81
CA LEU A 14 3.39 5.32 -12.29
C LEU A 14 2.28 5.29 -11.23
N GLY A 15 2.63 5.10 -9.95
CA GLY A 15 1.66 5.08 -8.86
C GLY A 15 1.10 6.44 -8.43
N ALA A 16 1.79 7.54 -8.77
CA ALA A 16 1.28 8.90 -8.56
C ALA A 16 0.08 9.23 -9.47
N CYS A 17 -0.16 8.46 -10.52
CA CYS A 17 -1.29 8.70 -11.43
C CYS A 17 -2.62 8.11 -10.92
N THR A 18 -2.62 7.13 -9.99
CA THR A 18 -3.87 6.49 -9.52
C THR A 18 -3.87 6.24 -8.00
N GLN A 19 -4.98 6.56 -7.33
CA GLN A 19 -5.17 6.29 -5.89
C GLN A 19 -5.00 4.80 -5.55
N ARG A 20 -5.26 3.92 -6.51
CA ARG A 20 -5.19 2.47 -6.35
C ARG A 20 -3.77 2.02 -6.10
N GLU A 21 -2.85 2.40 -6.98
CA GLU A 21 -1.44 2.06 -6.86
C GLU A 21 -0.79 2.69 -5.62
N GLN A 22 -1.23 3.89 -5.25
CA GLN A 22 -0.75 4.59 -4.05
C GLN A 22 -1.12 3.80 -2.78
N ASN A 23 -2.37 3.36 -2.66
CA ASN A 23 -2.80 2.52 -1.55
C ASN A 23 -2.19 1.11 -1.60
N THR A 24 -2.01 0.53 -2.78
CA THR A 24 -1.24 -0.72 -2.99
C THR A 24 0.18 -0.56 -2.44
N GLY A 25 0.90 0.49 -2.84
CA GLY A 25 2.27 0.75 -2.41
C GLY A 25 2.38 1.03 -0.92
N THR A 26 1.47 1.84 -0.36
CA THR A 26 1.42 2.11 1.08
C THR A 26 1.09 0.86 1.88
N GLY A 27 0.09 0.08 1.45
CA GLY A 27 -0.26 -1.19 2.07
C GLY A 27 0.88 -2.19 2.02
N ALA A 28 1.58 -2.29 0.88
CA ALA A 28 2.74 -3.16 0.73
C ALA A 28 3.92 -2.74 1.61
N LEU A 29 4.22 -1.44 1.69
CA LEU A 29 5.31 -0.93 2.53
C LEU A 29 5.04 -1.16 4.01
N ILE A 30 3.82 -0.85 4.47
CA ILE A 30 3.42 -1.06 5.86
C ILE A 30 3.41 -2.56 6.17
N GLY A 31 2.76 -3.36 5.33
CA GLY A 31 2.68 -4.80 5.52
C GLY A 31 4.04 -5.48 5.47
N ALA A 32 4.92 -5.09 4.55
CA ALA A 32 6.28 -5.63 4.46
C ALA A 32 7.13 -5.21 5.66
N GLY A 33 7.06 -3.94 6.08
CA GLY A 33 7.81 -3.45 7.23
C GLY A 33 7.38 -4.13 8.53
N THR A 34 6.07 -4.18 8.79
CA THR A 34 5.52 -4.82 9.98
C THR A 34 5.75 -6.34 9.96
N GLY A 35 5.52 -6.99 8.82
CA GLY A 35 5.76 -8.42 8.63
C GLY A 35 7.24 -8.79 8.79
N ALA A 36 8.17 -7.95 8.30
CA ALA A 36 9.60 -8.16 8.49
C ALA A 36 10.02 -8.09 9.95
N LEU A 37 9.48 -7.12 10.69
CA LEU A 37 9.77 -6.96 12.11
C LEU A 37 9.22 -8.14 12.91
N ILE A 38 7.96 -8.51 12.70
CA ILE A 38 7.33 -9.63 13.42
C ILE A 38 8.03 -10.94 13.07
N GLY A 39 8.25 -11.21 11.78
CA GLY A 39 8.91 -12.43 11.33
C GLY A 39 10.37 -12.51 11.81
N GLY A 40 11.08 -11.39 11.85
CA GLY A 40 12.45 -11.30 12.37
C GLY A 40 12.53 -11.52 13.87
N LEU A 41 11.61 -10.92 14.64
CA LEU A 41 11.52 -11.09 16.09
C LEU A 41 11.08 -12.49 16.48
N ALA A 42 10.08 -13.05 15.79
CA ALA A 42 9.52 -14.36 16.12
C ALA A 42 10.49 -15.51 15.83
N THR A 43 11.26 -15.43 14.74
CA THR A 43 12.20 -16.51 14.38
C THR A 43 13.64 -16.23 14.80
N GLY A 44 13.97 -15.00 15.22
CA GLY A 44 15.35 -14.57 15.53
C GLY A 44 16.32 -14.68 14.35
N ARG A 45 15.82 -14.71 13.11
CA ARG A 45 16.59 -15.01 11.89
C ARG A 45 16.15 -14.11 10.75
N ALA A 46 17.10 -13.73 9.90
CA ALA A 46 16.83 -12.95 8.69
C ALA A 46 15.84 -13.64 7.74
N GLY A 47 15.78 -14.98 7.74
CA GLY A 47 14.82 -15.75 6.94
C GLY A 47 13.36 -15.52 7.35
N GLY A 48 13.07 -15.40 8.65
CA GLY A 48 11.71 -15.09 9.11
C GLY A 48 11.32 -13.65 8.82
N ALA A 49 12.27 -12.72 8.89
CA ALA A 49 12.06 -11.33 8.47
C ALA A 49 11.74 -11.25 6.97
N LEU A 50 12.47 -11.96 6.11
CA LEU A 50 12.21 -11.99 4.68
C LEU A 50 10.85 -12.63 4.34
N ALA A 51 10.52 -13.75 4.97
CA ALA A 51 9.22 -14.41 4.79
C ALA A 51 8.07 -13.52 5.24
N GLY A 52 8.19 -12.90 6.42
CA GLY A 52 7.21 -11.96 6.94
C GLY A 52 7.08 -10.70 6.07
N ALA A 53 8.19 -10.18 5.53
CA ALA A 53 8.19 -9.05 4.61
C ALA A 53 7.48 -9.39 3.28
N ALA A 54 7.73 -10.58 2.74
CA ALA A 54 7.12 -11.03 1.49
C ALA A 54 5.61 -11.25 1.65
N ILE A 55 5.20 -11.93 2.73
CA ILE A 55 3.78 -12.21 3.01
C ILE A 55 3.05 -10.92 3.36
N GLY A 56 3.60 -10.13 4.29
CA GLY A 56 3.02 -8.87 4.71
C GLY A 56 2.99 -7.84 3.58
N GLY A 57 4.04 -7.79 2.75
CA GLY A 57 4.11 -6.90 1.59
C GLY A 57 3.11 -7.27 0.50
N ALA A 58 3.02 -8.55 0.13
CA ALA A 58 2.04 -9.01 -0.85
C ALA A 58 0.61 -8.84 -0.34
N GLY A 59 0.32 -9.25 0.90
CA GLY A 59 -1.00 -9.10 1.50
C GLY A 59 -1.39 -7.63 1.65
N GLY A 60 -0.48 -6.78 2.10
CA GLY A 60 -0.69 -5.35 2.22
C GLY A 60 -0.92 -4.65 0.87
N ALA A 61 -0.20 -5.06 -0.19
CA ALA A 61 -0.46 -4.59 -1.56
C ALA A 61 -1.87 -4.95 -2.02
N ILE A 62 -2.26 -6.22 -1.88
CA ILE A 62 -3.57 -6.70 -2.32
C ILE A 62 -4.67 -5.96 -1.57
N ILE A 63 -4.58 -5.88 -0.24
CA ILE A 63 -5.57 -5.18 0.58
C ILE A 63 -5.64 -3.70 0.20
N GLY A 64 -4.50 -3.01 0.10
CA GLY A 64 -4.45 -1.60 -0.30
C GLY A 64 -5.05 -1.34 -1.68
N SER A 65 -4.81 -2.26 -2.62
CA SER A 65 -5.42 -2.20 -3.96
C SER A 65 -6.93 -2.45 -3.93
N ALA A 66 -7.42 -3.26 -2.99
CA ALA A 66 -8.82 -3.66 -2.88
C ALA A 66 -9.67 -2.65 -2.11
N THR A 67 -9.12 -1.94 -1.13
CA THR A 67 -9.82 -0.86 -0.41
C THR A 67 -9.81 0.47 -1.14
N THR A 68 -9.16 0.55 -2.30
CA THR A 68 -9.23 1.76 -3.11
C THR A 68 -10.56 1.84 -3.85
N PRO A 69 -11.34 2.93 -3.67
CA PRO A 69 -12.55 3.14 -4.45
C PRO A 69 -12.22 3.41 -5.93
N ASP A 70 -12.86 2.66 -6.82
CA ASP A 70 -12.68 2.78 -8.28
C ASP A 70 -13.33 4.05 -8.85
N ARG A 71 -14.41 4.55 -8.23
CA ARG A 71 -15.00 5.84 -8.54
C ARG A 71 -15.27 6.64 -7.27
N VAL A 72 -14.95 7.93 -7.35
CA VAL A 72 -15.15 8.86 -6.26
C VAL A 72 -16.18 9.87 -6.72
N CYS A 73 -17.38 9.79 -6.15
CA CYS A 73 -18.45 10.73 -6.42
C CYS A 73 -18.48 11.84 -5.38
N TYR A 74 -18.97 13.00 -5.82
CA TYR A 74 -19.28 14.12 -4.95
C TYR A 74 -20.80 14.25 -4.89
N GLY A 75 -21.36 14.05 -3.71
CA GLY A 75 -22.75 14.40 -3.44
C GLY A 75 -22.83 15.54 -2.44
N ARG A 76 -24.05 15.95 -2.17
CA ARG A 76 -24.35 17.00 -1.21
C ARG A 76 -25.12 16.37 -0.06
N ASP A 77 -24.66 16.59 1.17
CA ASP A 77 -25.41 16.16 2.35
C ASP A 77 -26.65 17.07 2.58
N GLU A 78 -27.49 16.70 3.55
CA GLU A 78 -28.72 17.43 3.87
C GLU A 78 -28.47 18.88 4.34
N TRP A 79 -27.24 19.20 4.75
CA TRP A 79 -26.80 20.54 5.16
C TRP A 79 -26.12 21.33 4.05
N GLY A 80 -26.11 20.81 2.82
CA GLY A 80 -25.53 21.49 1.66
C GLY A 80 -24.02 21.32 1.50
N ARG A 81 -23.35 20.52 2.33
CA ARG A 81 -21.90 20.31 2.29
C ARG A 81 -21.55 19.28 1.22
N ARG A 82 -20.41 19.49 0.54
CA ARG A 82 -19.89 18.50 -0.41
C ARG A 82 -19.27 17.34 0.36
N VAL A 83 -19.78 16.14 0.15
CA VAL A 83 -19.26 14.90 0.71
C VAL A 83 -18.72 14.02 -0.40
N ARG A 84 -17.54 13.45 -0.15
CA ARG A 84 -16.85 12.53 -1.05
C ARG A 84 -17.17 11.10 -0.61
N TYR A 85 -17.68 10.27 -1.51
CA TYR A 85 -17.99 8.87 -1.22
C TYR A 85 -17.66 7.96 -2.41
N ALA A 86 -17.55 6.66 -2.13
CA ALA A 86 -17.35 5.64 -3.15
C ALA A 86 -18.64 5.45 -3.94
N CYS A 87 -18.52 5.56 -5.25
CA CYS A 87 -19.43 5.00 -6.25
C CYS A 87 -18.75 3.77 -6.87
#